data_AF-A0A2S5T4Y9-F1
#
_entry.id   AF-A0A2S5T4Y9-F1
#
_cell.length_a   1.000
_cell.length_b   1.000
_cell.length_c   1.000
_cell.angle_alpha   90.00
_cell.angle_beta   90.00
_cell.angle_gamma   90.00
#
_symmetry.space_group_name_H-M   'P 1'
#
loop_
_entity.id
_entity.type
_entity.pdbx_description
1 polymer ?
#
loop_
_entity_poly.entity_id
_entity_poly.type
_entity_poly.pdbx_seq_one_letter_code
_entity_poly.pdbx_strand_id
1 'polypeptide(L)' 'MTMDERIEQRLIDLEIKLSYAEDTIDRLNEVVVRQQLQLQTLAREVARLRERVDDGSGAVLRSLREELPPHY' A
#
# COMPACT_ATOMS: atom_id res chain seq x y z
N MET A 1 -49.66 -17.08 0.78
CA MET A 1 -48.73 -16.21 0.05
C MET A 1 -48.84 -16.50 -1.43
N THR A 2 -49.14 -15.48 -2.23
CA THR A 2 -49.17 -15.59 -3.70
C THR A 2 -47.75 -15.65 -4.27
N MET A 3 -47.61 -16.05 -5.53
CA MET A 3 -46.29 -16.06 -6.20
C MET A 3 -45.71 -14.64 -6.28
N ASP A 4 -46.57 -13.63 -6.44
CA ASP A 4 -46.21 -12.22 -6.52
C ASP A 4 -45.61 -11.72 -5.20
N GLU A 5 -46.28 -12.01 -4.07
CA GLU A 5 -45.77 -11.69 -2.73
C GLU A 5 -44.41 -12.34 -2.43
N ARG A 6 -44.17 -13.56 -2.96
CA ARG A 6 -42.85 -14.22 -2.82
C ARG A 6 -41.76 -13.54 -3.65
N ILE A 7 -42.11 -12.99 -4.81
CA ILE A 7 -41.16 -12.28 -5.67
C ILE A 7 -40.84 -10.92 -5.03
N GLU A 8 -41.84 -10.20 -4.55
CA GLU A 8 -41.68 -8.91 -3.86
C GLU A 8 -40.77 -9.06 -2.62
N GLN A 9 -41.02 -10.08 -1.78
CA GLN A 9 -40.16 -10.33 -0.62
C GLN A 9 -38.71 -10.62 -1.04
N ARG A 10 -38.49 -11.41 -2.09
CA ARG A 10 -37.14 -11.70 -2.58
C ARG A 10 -36.46 -10.46 -3.17
N LEU A 11 -37.22 -9.55 -3.76
CA LEU A 11 -36.70 -8.29 -4.28
C LEU A 11 -36.24 -7.39 -3.12
N ILE A 12 -37.08 -7.22 -2.11
CA ILE A 12 -36.74 -6.48 -0.88
C ILE A 12 -35.49 -7.06 -0.23
N ASP A 13 -35.42 -8.39 -0.07
CA ASP A 13 -34.25 -9.05 0.51
C ASP A 13 -32.97 -8.79 -0.31
N LEU A 14 -33.08 -8.70 -1.63
CA LEU A 14 -31.95 -8.41 -2.51
C LEU A 14 -31.54 -6.94 -2.45
N GLU A 15 -32.49 -6.01 -2.38
CA GLU A 15 -32.23 -4.58 -2.21
C GLU A 15 -31.51 -4.31 -0.89
N ILE A 16 -31.96 -4.92 0.20
CA ILE A 16 -31.30 -4.85 1.51
C ILE A 16 -29.86 -5.36 1.41
N LYS A 17 -29.66 -6.54 0.79
CA LYS A 17 -28.31 -7.10 0.60
C LYS A 17 -27.43 -6.22 -0.27
N LEU A 18 -27.98 -5.60 -1.30
CA LEU A 18 -27.26 -4.70 -2.19
C LEU A 18 -26.77 -3.47 -1.43
N SER A 19 -27.63 -2.82 -0.63
CA SER A 19 -27.22 -1.66 0.17
C SER A 19 -26.08 -1.98 1.16
N TYR A 20 -26.10 -3.17 1.77
CA TYR A 20 -24.98 -3.61 2.62
C TYR A 20 -23.70 -3.88 1.81
N ALA A 21 -23.82 -4.42 0.61
CA ALA A 21 -22.68 -4.66 -0.28
C ALA A 21 -22.05 -3.34 -0.74
N GLU A 22 -22.86 -2.34 -1.08
CA GLU A 22 -22.42 -0.99 -1.45
C GLU A 22 -21.64 -0.32 -0.30
N ASP A 23 -22.19 -0.28 0.91
CA ASP A 23 -21.48 0.25 2.10
C ASP A 23 -20.18 -0.52 2.39
N THR A 24 -20.18 -1.84 2.18
CA THR A 24 -18.96 -2.65 2.33
C THR A 24 -17.89 -2.28 1.31
N ILE A 25 -18.28 -2.07 0.04
CA ILE A 25 -17.37 -1.66 -1.03
C ILE A 25 -16.76 -0.28 -0.72
N ASP A 26 -17.58 0.67 -0.28
CA ASP A 26 -17.12 2.01 0.06
C ASP A 26 -16.09 1.97 1.20
N ARG A 27 -16.37 1.20 2.27
CA ARG A 27 -15.43 1.01 3.39
C ARG A 27 -14.13 0.35 2.96
N LEU A 28 -14.20 -0.67 2.09
CA LEU A 28 -13.02 -1.32 1.56
C LEU A 28 -12.18 -0.35 0.73
N ASN A 29 -12.82 0.50 -0.07
CA ASN A 29 -12.14 1.52 -0.85
C ASN A 29 -11.40 2.53 0.06
N GLU A 30 -12.03 3.00 1.14
CA GLU A 30 -11.36 3.87 2.12
C GLU A 30 -10.13 3.21 2.75
N VAL A 31 -10.20 1.90 3.06
CA VAL A 31 -9.07 1.14 3.59
C VAL A 31 -7.95 1.03 2.55
N VAL A 32 -8.28 0.72 1.29
CA VAL A 32 -7.30 0.60 0.20
C VAL A 32 -6.57 1.93 -0.03
N VAL A 33 -7.30 3.05 -0.06
CA VAL A 33 -6.68 4.38 -0.22
C VAL A 33 -5.70 4.69 0.92
N ARG A 34 -6.09 4.39 2.17
CA ARG A 34 -5.22 4.58 3.34
C ARG A 34 -3.97 3.72 3.27
N GLN A 35 -4.13 2.45 2.89
CA GLN A 35 -3.00 1.53 2.71
C GLN A 35 -2.06 1.98 1.60
N GLN A 36 -2.59 2.52 0.50
CA GLN A 36 -1.77 3.04 -0.60
C GLN A 36 -0.88 4.21 -0.14
N LEU A 37 -1.40 5.11 0.69
CA LEU A 37 -0.62 6.22 1.27
C LEU A 37 0.47 5.72 2.22
N GLN A 38 0.17 4.70 3.02
CA GLN A 38 1.15 4.06 3.91
C GLN A 38 2.26 3.38 3.11
N LEU A 39 1.92 2.64 2.05
CA LEU A 39 2.89 2.00 1.16
C LEU A 39 3.80 3.01 0.48
N GLN A 40 3.25 4.11 -0.03
CA GLN A 40 4.07 5.18 -0.62
C GLN A 40 5.05 5.77 0.40
N THR A 41 4.64 5.90 1.65
CA THR A 41 5.50 6.39 2.73
C THR A 41 6.62 5.40 3.02
N LEU A 42 6.29 4.12 3.19
CA LEU A 42 7.28 3.05 3.39
C LEU A 42 8.25 2.95 2.23
N ALA A 43 7.77 3.04 0.98
CA ALA A 43 8.61 2.97 -0.21
C ALA A 43 9.66 4.10 -0.25
N ARG A 44 9.27 5.32 0.12
CA ARG A 44 10.21 6.46 0.23
C ARG A 44 11.25 6.24 1.32
N GLU A 45 10.84 5.75 2.49
CA GLU A 45 11.78 5.49 3.59
C GLU A 45 12.76 4.36 3.23
N VAL A 46 12.31 3.30 2.56
CA VAL A 46 13.19 2.25 2.04
C VAL A 46 14.17 2.79 1.00
N ALA A 47 13.73 3.68 0.11
CA ALA A 47 14.62 4.32 -0.86
C ALA A 47 15.71 5.16 -0.17
N ARG A 48 15.34 5.97 0.84
CA ARG A 48 16.29 6.76 1.64
C ARG A 48 17.30 5.88 2.39
N LEU A 49 16.85 4.75 2.92
CA LEU A 49 17.76 3.80 3.58
C LEU A 49 18.77 3.20 2.61
N ARG A 50 18.35 2.88 1.37
CA ARG A 50 19.26 2.39 0.32
C ARG A 50 20.30 3.45 -0.06
N GLU A 51 19.88 4.70 -0.27
CA GLU A 51 20.80 5.81 -0.57
C GLU A 51 21.87 5.96 0.51
N ARG A 52 21.51 5.89 1.80
CA ARG A 52 22.48 5.97 2.91
C ARG A 52 23.49 4.83 2.93
N VAL A 53 23.05 3.61 2.61
CA VAL A 53 23.93 2.43 2.55
C VAL A 53 24.93 2.58 1.40
N ASP A 54 24.45 3.01 0.23
CA ASP A 54 25.29 3.22 -0.94
C ASP A 54 26.30 4.36 -0.70
N ASP A 55 25.87 5.50 -0.15
CA ASP A 55 26.74 6.63 0.21
C ASP A 55 27.81 6.24 1.24
N GLY A 56 27.44 5.46 2.26
CA GLY A 56 28.37 4.97 3.29
C GLY A 56 29.43 4.02 2.71
N SER A 57 29.05 3.14 1.80
CA SER A 57 29.99 2.23 1.14
C SER A 57 30.95 2.96 0.18
N GLY A 58 30.46 3.97 -0.55
CA GLY A 58 31.28 4.82 -1.42
C GLY A 58 32.21 5.78 -0.67
N ALA A 59 31.84 6.23 0.53
CA ALA A 59 32.72 7.01 1.40
C ALA A 59 33.88 6.16 1.96
N VAL A 60 33.61 4.93 2.41
CA VAL A 60 34.64 4.00 2.90
C VAL A 60 35.62 3.62 1.78
N LEU A 61 35.14 3.34 0.57
CA LEU A 61 36.00 3.00 -0.56
C LEU A 61 36.87 4.17 -1.03
N ARG A 62 36.37 5.41 -0.95
CA ARG A 62 37.15 6.62 -1.26
C ARG A 62 38.25 6.86 -0.21
N SER A 63 37.93 6.75 1.07
CA SER A 63 38.89 6.87 2.17
C SER A 63 40.04 5.85 2.05
N LEU A 64 39.76 4.59 1.71
CA LEU A 64 40.80 3.56 1.50
C LEU A 64 41.70 3.84 0.28
N ARG A 65 41.21 4.55 -0.74
CA ARG A 65 42.01 4.95 -1.91
C ARG A 65 42.85 6.20 -1.62
N GLU A 66 42.35 7.10 -0.79
CA GLU A 66 43.05 8.31 -0.34
C GLU A 66 44.19 7.98 0.65
N GLU A 67 44.05 6.91 1.44
CA GLU A 67 45.08 6.43 2.37
C GLU A 67 46.18 5.58 1.71
N LEU A 68 46.08 5.21 0.43
CA LEU A 68 47.10 4.42 -0.25
C LEU A 68 48.33 5.32 -0.57
N PRO A 69 49.46 5.18 0.14
CA PRO A 69 50.59 6.09 -0.04
C PRO A 69 51.24 5.88 -1.42
N PRO A 70 51.75 6.93 -2.07
CA PRO A 70 52.50 6.78 -3.30
C PRO A 70 53.81 6.04 -3.00
N HIS A 71 53.93 4.80 -3.50
CA HIS A 71 55.19 4.06 -3.47
C HIS A 71 56.23 4.79 -4.30
N TYR A 72 57.25 5.34 -3.64
CA TYR A 72 58.53 5.76 -4.22
C TYR A 72 59.60 4.74 -3.88
#